data_AF-A0A329RC64-F1
#
_entry.id   AF-A0A329RC64-F1
#
_cell.length_a   1.000
_cell.length_b   1.000
_cell.length_c   1.000
_cell.angle_alpha   90.00
_cell.angle_beta   90.00
_cell.angle_gamma   90.00
#
_symmetry.space_group_name_H-M   'P 1'
#
loop_
_entity.id
_entity.type
_entity.pdbx_description
1 polymer ?
#
loop_
_entity_poly.entity_id
_entity_poly.type
_entity_poly.pdbx_seq_one_letter_code
_entity_poly.pdbx_strand_id
1 'polypeptide(L)'
;MPFELSLKDGALHGYRQLLRKTKKTWSRLSEVFIKYYCSQLNQSAEAPYYSAKRGEKEHVYDYLKRHNGYARNAGIKFEGSGRKDCDHVKPFLETCGDRGLEKQLCHIRVIDIHELEEIIMAILKIEERTTTREPTQLNSRSREHSRRREERRHEDSCDGYERRE
;
A
#
# COMPACT_ATOMS: atom_id res chain seq x y z
N MET A 1 -5.73 -48.10 3.15
CA MET A 1 -4.28 -47.83 3.08
C MET A 1 -3.72 -47.72 4.49
N PRO A 2 -2.90 -48.67 4.96
CA PRO A 2 -2.14 -48.48 6.19
C PRO A 2 -1.07 -47.40 5.95
N PHE A 3 -0.95 -46.46 6.87
CA PHE A 3 0.06 -45.40 6.85
C PHE A 3 0.93 -45.57 8.09
N GLU A 4 2.22 -45.28 7.95
CA GLU A 4 3.18 -45.38 9.06
C GLU A 4 3.34 -44.02 9.72
N LEU A 5 3.39 -44.00 11.05
CA LEU A 5 3.48 -42.77 11.85
C LEU A 5 4.81 -42.72 12.59
N SER A 6 5.62 -41.71 12.31
CA SER A 6 6.80 -41.38 13.11
C SER A 6 6.45 -40.28 14.11
N LEU A 7 5.96 -40.68 15.29
CA LEU A 7 5.58 -39.77 16.37
C LEU A 7 6.52 -39.92 17.57
N LYS A 8 6.89 -38.80 18.19
CA LYS A 8 7.76 -38.77 19.38
C LYS A 8 7.06 -38.10 20.56
N ASP A 9 7.52 -38.43 21.76
CA ASP A 9 7.18 -37.77 23.02
C ASP A 9 5.67 -37.50 23.20
N GLY A 10 5.29 -36.25 23.44
CA GLY A 10 3.91 -35.83 23.66
C GLY A 10 2.97 -36.16 22.49
N ALA A 11 3.48 -36.17 21.24
CA ALA A 11 2.67 -36.54 20.07
C ALA A 11 2.36 -38.03 20.04
N LEU A 12 3.28 -38.89 20.49
CA LEU A 12 3.03 -40.32 20.65
C LEU A 12 2.03 -40.60 21.76
N HIS A 13 2.14 -39.87 22.88
CA HIS A 13 1.20 -39.99 23.98
C HIS A 13 -0.23 -39.57 23.58
N GLY A 14 -0.36 -38.42 22.91
CA GLY A 14 -1.63 -37.94 22.37
C GLY A 14 -2.24 -38.92 21.35
N TYR A 15 -1.43 -39.47 20.44
CA TYR A 15 -1.89 -40.49 19.52
C TYR A 15 -2.45 -41.73 20.23
N ARG A 16 -1.79 -42.22 21.29
CA ARG A 16 -2.26 -43.39 22.05
C ARG A 16 -3.65 -43.16 22.65
N GLN A 17 -3.98 -41.95 23.06
CA GLN A 17 -5.28 -41.59 23.63
C GLN A 17 -6.42 -41.52 22.59
N LEU A 18 -6.11 -41.43 21.28
CA LEU A 18 -7.16 -41.36 20.25
C LEU A 18 -7.94 -42.67 20.11
N LEU A 19 -9.24 -42.53 19.82
CA LEU A 19 -10.13 -43.66 19.54
C LEU A 19 -9.65 -44.49 18.35
N ARG A 20 -9.81 -45.82 18.42
CA ARG A 20 -9.43 -46.74 17.32
C ARG A 20 -10.02 -46.33 15.97
N LYS A 21 -11.25 -45.83 15.93
CA LYS A 21 -11.92 -45.34 14.70
C LYS A 21 -11.22 -44.14 14.05
N THR A 22 -10.60 -43.27 14.86
CA THR A 22 -9.84 -42.10 14.39
C THR A 22 -8.51 -42.53 13.79
N LYS A 23 -7.87 -43.55 14.38
CA LYS A 23 -6.57 -44.09 13.94
C LYS A 23 -6.64 -44.91 12.64
N LYS A 24 -7.82 -45.37 12.23
CA LYS A 24 -7.98 -46.27 11.06
C LYS A 24 -7.85 -45.57 9.71
N THR A 25 -8.11 -44.27 9.64
CA THR A 25 -8.15 -43.52 8.39
C THR A 25 -7.27 -42.29 8.52
N TRP A 26 -6.35 -42.10 7.57
CA TRP A 26 -5.43 -40.97 7.56
C TRP A 26 -6.17 -39.63 7.66
N SER A 27 -7.24 -39.45 6.88
CA SER A 27 -8.06 -38.22 6.90
C SER A 27 -8.62 -37.85 8.28
N ARG A 28 -9.11 -38.84 9.05
CA ARG A 28 -9.68 -38.58 10.38
C ARG A 28 -8.60 -38.35 11.43
N LEU A 29 -7.46 -39.01 11.27
CA LEU A 29 -6.30 -38.80 12.12
C LEU A 29 -5.68 -37.43 11.88
N SER A 30 -5.46 -37.06 10.61
CA SER A 30 -4.87 -35.79 10.22
C SER A 30 -5.74 -34.61 10.63
N GLU A 31 -7.06 -34.70 10.50
CA GLU A 31 -7.99 -33.67 10.96
C GLU A 31 -7.84 -33.37 12.47
N VAL A 32 -7.77 -34.42 13.29
CA VAL A 32 -7.58 -34.27 14.74
C VAL A 32 -6.20 -33.70 15.08
N PHE A 33 -5.16 -34.15 14.36
CA PHE A 33 -3.80 -33.63 14.53
C PHE A 33 -3.69 -32.15 14.14
N ILE A 34 -4.24 -31.77 12.99
CA ILE A 34 -4.31 -30.38 12.52
C ILE A 34 -5.09 -29.54 13.53
N LYS A 35 -6.23 -30.02 14.01
CA LYS A 35 -7.01 -29.28 15.02
C LYS A 35 -6.25 -29.11 16.34
N TYR A 36 -5.57 -30.14 16.82
CA TYR A 36 -4.88 -30.09 18.12
C TYR A 36 -3.61 -29.23 18.06
N TYR A 37 -2.75 -29.46 17.06
CA TYR A 37 -1.44 -28.81 16.96
C TYR A 37 -1.45 -27.53 16.12
N CYS A 38 -2.31 -27.44 15.10
CA CYS A 38 -2.39 -26.28 14.20
C CYS A 38 -3.55 -25.34 14.56
N SER A 39 -4.23 -25.51 15.71
CA SER A 39 -5.28 -24.57 16.16
C SER A 39 -4.78 -23.13 16.27
N GLN A 40 -3.51 -22.93 16.63
CA GLN A 40 -2.87 -21.61 16.67
C GLN A 40 -2.37 -21.14 15.30
N LEU A 41 -2.04 -22.05 14.38
CA LEU A 41 -1.72 -21.71 12.98
C LEU A 41 -3.00 -21.36 12.18
N ASN A 42 -4.15 -21.80 12.68
CA ASN A 42 -5.47 -21.31 12.29
C ASN A 42 -5.86 -20.04 13.07
N GLN A 43 -4.94 -19.35 13.77
CA GLN A 43 -5.13 -17.92 14.04
C GLN A 43 -5.57 -17.31 12.72
N SER A 44 -6.78 -16.73 12.72
CA SER A 44 -7.46 -16.30 11.50
C SER A 44 -6.43 -15.73 10.54
N ALA A 45 -6.33 -16.28 9.33
CA ALA A 45 -5.41 -15.73 8.33
C ALA A 45 -5.74 -14.27 7.99
N GLU A 46 -6.90 -13.77 8.46
CA GLU A 46 -7.28 -12.37 8.48
C GLU A 46 -6.52 -11.52 9.53
N ALA A 47 -6.04 -12.10 10.63
CA ALA A 47 -5.33 -11.34 11.67
C ALA A 47 -4.04 -10.72 11.12
N PRO A 48 -3.15 -11.44 10.40
CA PRO A 48 -2.03 -10.82 9.69
C PRO A 48 -2.47 -9.80 8.63
N TYR A 49 -3.63 -9.99 7.99
CA TYR A 49 -4.14 -9.08 6.96
C TYR A 49 -4.57 -7.72 7.54
N TYR A 50 -5.40 -7.70 8.60
CA TYR A 50 -5.88 -6.46 9.22
C TYR A 50 -4.84 -5.79 10.14
N SER A 51 -3.87 -6.54 10.66
CA SER A 51 -2.82 -5.99 11.54
C SER A 51 -1.51 -5.65 10.81
N ALA A 52 -1.40 -6.00 9.53
CA ALA A 52 -0.24 -5.66 8.71
C ALA A 52 0.00 -4.15 8.74
N LYS A 53 1.27 -3.76 8.84
CA LYS A 53 1.73 -2.39 8.62
C LYS A 53 2.98 -2.43 7.75
N ARG A 54 3.18 -1.37 6.97
CA ARG A 54 4.43 -1.17 6.23
C ARG A 54 5.58 -0.95 7.22
N GLY A 55 6.70 -1.65 7.02
CA GLY A 55 7.93 -1.36 7.76
C GLY A 55 8.50 0.01 7.38
N GLU A 56 9.20 0.69 8.28
CA GLU A 56 9.73 2.05 8.03
C GLU A 56 10.67 2.13 6.80
N LYS A 57 11.41 1.05 6.53
CA LYS A 57 12.34 0.93 5.40
C LYS A 57 11.78 0.10 4.24
N GLU A 58 10.55 -0.38 4.38
CA GLU A 58 9.93 -1.21 3.37
C GLU A 58 9.35 -0.30 2.27
N HIS A 59 9.70 -0.62 1.04
CA HIS A 59 9.20 0.10 -0.11
C HIS A 59 7.70 -0.16 -0.32
N VAL A 60 6.95 0.85 -0.77
CA VAL A 60 5.48 0.78 -0.96
C VAL A 60 5.07 -0.41 -1.82
N TYR A 61 5.78 -0.63 -2.92
CA TYR A 61 5.46 -1.70 -3.86
C TYR A 61 5.70 -3.10 -3.25
N ASP A 62 6.77 -3.24 -2.47
CA ASP A 62 7.08 -4.50 -1.79
C ASP A 62 6.04 -4.78 -0.70
N TYR A 63 5.61 -3.73 0.00
CA TYR A 63 4.51 -3.81 0.95
C TYR A 63 3.21 -4.27 0.29
N LEU A 64 2.88 -3.74 -0.89
CA LEU A 64 1.69 -4.16 -1.64
C LEU A 64 1.75 -5.65 -2.00
N LYS A 65 2.88 -6.14 -2.51
CA LYS A 65 3.04 -7.57 -2.83
C LYS A 65 2.90 -8.45 -1.58
N ARG A 66 3.45 -8.03 -0.45
CA ARG A 66 3.29 -8.72 0.84
C ARG A 66 1.84 -8.69 1.34
N HIS A 67 1.17 -7.56 1.24
CA HIS A 67 -0.22 -7.38 1.67
C HIS A 67 -1.20 -8.22 0.83
N ASN A 68 -0.98 -8.28 -0.49
CA ASN A 68 -1.70 -9.17 -1.40
C ASN A 68 -1.51 -10.64 -1.01
N GLY A 69 -0.30 -11.01 -0.59
CA GLY A 69 0.00 -12.34 -0.05
C GLY A 69 -0.84 -12.68 1.19
N TYR A 70 -0.99 -11.76 2.14
CA TYR A 70 -1.85 -11.97 3.30
C TYR A 70 -3.33 -12.10 2.94
N ALA A 71 -3.82 -11.28 2.00
CA ALA A 71 -5.19 -11.38 1.55
C ALA A 71 -5.48 -12.74 0.88
N ARG A 72 -4.55 -13.26 0.06
CA ARG A 72 -4.67 -14.62 -0.51
C ARG A 72 -4.68 -15.69 0.57
N ASN A 73 -3.81 -15.57 1.58
CA ASN A 73 -3.77 -16.49 2.71
C ASN A 73 -5.05 -16.44 3.55
N ALA A 74 -5.67 -15.26 3.67
CA ALA A 74 -6.95 -15.04 4.32
C ALA A 74 -8.17 -15.52 3.50
N GLY A 75 -7.96 -15.95 2.25
CA GLY A 75 -9.05 -16.31 1.34
C GLY A 75 -9.85 -15.09 0.84
N ILE A 76 -9.32 -13.88 1.01
CA ILE A 76 -9.93 -12.65 0.50
C ILE A 76 -9.74 -12.61 -1.01
N LYS A 77 -10.87 -12.60 -1.73
CA LYS A 77 -10.87 -12.44 -3.18
C LYS A 77 -10.81 -10.96 -3.52
N PHE A 78 -9.70 -10.55 -4.12
CA PHE A 78 -9.43 -9.17 -4.54
C PHE A 78 -9.02 -9.07 -6.01
N GLU A 79 -8.90 -10.21 -6.71
CA GLU A 79 -8.56 -10.29 -8.13
C GLU A 79 -9.82 -10.64 -8.93
N GLY A 80 -10.22 -9.75 -9.84
CA GLY A 80 -11.24 -10.02 -10.85
C GLY A 80 -12.67 -10.05 -10.30
N SER A 81 -12.93 -9.44 -9.14
CA SER A 81 -14.24 -9.47 -8.49
C SER A 81 -14.93 -8.11 -8.39
N GLY A 82 -14.31 -7.05 -8.93
CA GLY A 82 -14.89 -5.73 -9.03
C GLY A 82 -15.00 -5.06 -7.67
N ARG A 83 -16.18 -5.08 -7.04
CA ARG A 83 -16.42 -4.34 -5.77
C ARG A 83 -15.49 -4.76 -4.63
N LYS A 84 -15.08 -6.03 -4.56
CA LYS A 84 -14.20 -6.50 -3.47
C LYS A 84 -12.75 -6.08 -3.66
N ASP A 85 -12.39 -5.68 -4.88
CA ASP A 85 -11.06 -5.20 -5.20
C ASP A 85 -10.91 -3.79 -4.56
N CYS A 86 -11.94 -2.93 -4.65
CA CYS A 86 -12.01 -1.65 -3.90
C CYS A 86 -11.97 -1.83 -2.37
N ASP A 87 -12.60 -2.88 -1.83
CA ASP A 87 -12.62 -3.15 -0.39
C ASP A 87 -11.26 -3.60 0.14
N HIS A 88 -10.39 -4.16 -0.72
CA HIS A 88 -9.02 -4.53 -0.37
C HIS A 88 -8.04 -3.34 -0.45
N VAL A 89 -8.26 -2.40 -1.38
CA VAL A 89 -7.42 -1.19 -1.53
C VAL A 89 -7.46 -0.31 -0.29
N LYS A 90 -8.62 -0.20 0.38
CA LYS A 90 -8.76 0.62 1.59
C LYS A 90 -7.83 0.18 2.74
N PRO A 91 -7.85 -1.08 3.21
CA PRO A 91 -6.89 -1.59 4.19
C PRO A 91 -5.44 -1.40 3.78
N PHE A 92 -5.09 -1.54 2.50
CA PHE A 92 -3.73 -1.27 2.02
C PHE A 92 -3.33 0.18 2.28
N LEU A 93 -4.15 1.16 1.91
CA LEU A 93 -3.84 2.58 2.11
C LEU A 93 -3.73 2.96 3.58
N GLU A 94 -4.65 2.46 4.42
CA GLU A 94 -4.64 2.70 5.86
C GLU A 94 -3.38 2.14 6.55
N THR A 95 -2.86 1.01 6.06
CA THR A 95 -1.73 0.30 6.67
C THR A 95 -0.37 0.65 6.05
N CYS A 96 -0.36 1.25 4.86
CA CYS A 96 0.85 1.71 4.17
C CYS A 96 1.51 2.90 4.88
N GLY A 97 0.72 3.77 5.52
CA GLY A 97 1.22 4.90 6.30
C GLY A 97 1.91 5.99 5.45
N ASP A 98 1.70 5.98 4.14
CA ASP A 98 2.29 6.93 3.20
C ASP A 98 1.31 8.06 2.88
N ARG A 99 1.46 9.18 3.59
CA ARG A 99 0.60 10.36 3.42
C ARG A 99 0.69 10.98 2.02
N GLY A 100 1.83 10.82 1.34
CA GLY A 100 2.01 11.33 -0.03
C GLY A 100 1.18 10.53 -1.02
N LEU A 101 1.30 9.21 -0.93
CA LEU A 101 0.53 8.26 -1.73
C LEU A 101 -0.97 8.36 -1.43
N GLU A 102 -1.36 8.41 -0.15
CA GLU A 102 -2.76 8.55 0.28
C GLU A 102 -3.39 9.83 -0.31
N LYS A 103 -2.66 10.95 -0.28
CA LYS A 103 -3.13 12.23 -0.84
C LYS A 103 -3.21 12.18 -2.37
N GLN A 104 -2.30 11.50 -3.05
CA GLN A 104 -2.36 11.35 -4.51
C GLN A 104 -3.50 10.44 -4.94
N LEU A 105 -3.83 9.44 -4.13
CA LEU A 105 -4.90 8.48 -4.40
C LEU A 105 -6.27 8.92 -3.88
N CYS A 106 -6.37 9.95 -3.03
CA CYS A 106 -7.65 10.34 -2.41
C CYS A 106 -8.75 10.75 -3.43
N HIS A 107 -8.35 11.17 -4.63
CA HIS A 107 -9.27 11.54 -5.72
C HIS A 107 -9.37 10.48 -6.82
N ILE A 108 -8.53 9.45 -6.78
CA ILE A 108 -8.51 8.39 -7.79
C ILE A 108 -9.39 7.25 -7.29
N ARG A 109 -10.43 6.93 -8.06
CA ARG A 109 -11.26 5.75 -7.81
C ARG A 109 -10.49 4.53 -8.31
N VAL A 110 -9.58 4.01 -7.51
CA VAL A 110 -8.89 2.76 -7.80
C VAL A 110 -9.90 1.63 -7.70
N ILE A 111 -10.23 1.02 -8.84
CA ILE A 111 -11.26 -0.04 -8.91
C ILE A 111 -10.63 -1.41 -8.73
N ASP A 112 -9.37 -1.57 -9.15
CA ASP A 112 -8.67 -2.85 -9.09
C ASP A 112 -7.21 -2.71 -8.64
N ILE A 113 -6.59 -3.85 -8.30
CA ILE A 113 -5.20 -3.89 -7.84
C ILE A 113 -4.20 -3.59 -8.96
N HIS A 114 -4.53 -3.89 -10.21
CA HIS A 114 -3.61 -3.65 -11.32
C HIS A 114 -3.47 -2.13 -11.55
N GLU A 115 -4.55 -1.38 -11.49
CA GLU A 115 -4.59 0.08 -11.51
C GLU A 115 -3.82 0.66 -10.31
N LEU A 116 -3.97 0.07 -9.11
CA LEU A 116 -3.18 0.46 -7.94
C LEU A 116 -1.68 0.26 -8.18
N GLU A 117 -1.28 -0.89 -8.72
CA GLU A 117 0.11 -1.23 -9.03
C GLU A 117 0.69 -0.25 -10.06
N GLU A 118 -0.03 0.05 -11.13
CA GLU A 118 0.40 0.99 -12.16
C GLU A 118 0.57 2.42 -11.62
N ILE A 119 -0.35 2.90 -10.78
CA ILE A 119 -0.24 4.24 -10.18
C ILE A 119 0.95 4.30 -9.22
N ILE A 120 1.14 3.29 -8.37
CA ILE A 120 2.28 3.22 -7.46
C ILE A 120 3.59 3.21 -8.26
N MET A 121 3.70 2.38 -9.30
CA MET A 121 4.88 2.34 -10.15
C MET A 121 5.11 3.68 -10.87
N ALA A 122 4.06 4.35 -11.33
CA ALA A 122 4.17 5.66 -11.97
C ALA A 122 4.68 6.74 -11.00
N ILE A 123 4.16 6.78 -9.77
CA ILE A 123 4.59 7.71 -8.72
C ILE A 123 6.06 7.49 -8.38
N LEU A 124 6.44 6.23 -8.10
CA LEU A 124 7.82 5.88 -7.76
C LEU A 124 8.80 6.22 -8.89
N LYS A 125 8.39 6.01 -10.15
CA LYS A 125 9.19 6.36 -11.32
C LYS A 125 9.35 7.88 -11.49
N ILE A 126 8.35 8.68 -11.10
CA ILE A 126 8.46 10.14 -11.08
C ILE A 126 9.41 10.55 -9.95
N GLU A 127 9.28 9.95 -8.78
CA GLU A 127 10.10 10.25 -7.60
C GLU A 127 11.59 9.93 -7.85
N GLU A 128 11.90 8.78 -8.44
CA GLU A 128 13.25 8.40 -8.88
C GLU A 128 13.85 9.43 -9.85
N ARG A 129 13.03 9.93 -10.79
CA ARG A 129 13.46 10.97 -11.74
C ARG A 129 13.64 12.34 -11.09
N THR A 130 12.93 12.64 -10.01
CA THR A 130 13.09 13.90 -9.28
C THR A 130 14.27 13.87 -8.31
N THR A 131 14.51 12.74 -7.62
CA THR A 131 15.63 12.59 -6.67
C THR A 131 16.99 12.48 -7.36
N THR A 132 17.03 11.88 -8.54
CA THR A 132 18.22 11.92 -9.42
C THR A 132 18.49 13.34 -9.97
N ARG A 133 17.55 14.28 -9.77
CA ARG A 133 17.51 15.58 -10.45
C ARG A 133 17.37 16.78 -9.52
N GLU A 134 17.54 16.64 -8.20
CA GLU A 134 17.53 17.80 -7.29
C GLU A 134 18.94 18.42 -7.09
N PRO A 135 19.08 19.72 -6.79
CA PRO A 135 18.39 20.88 -7.34
C PRO A 135 19.41 21.99 -7.67
N THR A 136 19.78 22.18 -8.94
CA THR A 136 20.67 23.30 -9.30
C THR A 136 19.84 24.59 -9.38
N GLN A 137 19.93 25.38 -8.31
CA GLN A 137 19.69 26.83 -8.25
C GLN A 137 18.24 27.34 -8.19
N LEU A 138 17.63 27.25 -7.01
CA LEU A 138 16.71 28.28 -6.53
C LEU A 138 17.25 28.87 -5.22
N ASN A 139 18.30 29.70 -5.31
CA ASN A 139 18.50 30.84 -4.42
C ASN A 139 19.76 31.65 -4.78
N SER A 140 19.57 32.76 -5.49
CA SER A 140 20.14 34.06 -5.15
C SER A 140 19.76 35.07 -6.22
N ARG A 141 18.69 35.84 -5.96
CA ARG A 141 18.55 37.25 -6.37
C ARG A 141 17.25 37.83 -5.84
N SER A 142 17.16 37.88 -4.51
CA SER A 142 16.50 39.00 -3.86
C SER A 142 17.53 40.14 -3.81
N ARG A 143 17.35 41.15 -4.67
CA ARG A 143 17.57 42.59 -4.45
C ARG A 143 17.99 43.32 -5.74
N GLU A 144 17.25 44.38 -5.99
CA GLU A 144 17.62 45.61 -6.71
C GLU A 144 17.81 45.53 -8.23
N HIS A 145 16.77 45.92 -8.98
CA HIS A 145 16.94 46.95 -10.03
C HIS A 145 15.60 47.59 -10.49
N SER A 146 14.80 48.16 -9.58
CA SER A 146 13.69 49.05 -9.97
C SER A 146 14.17 50.50 -10.12
N ARG A 147 15.15 50.73 -10.99
CA ARG A 147 15.50 52.06 -11.48
C ARG A 147 15.95 51.98 -12.94
N ARG A 148 15.38 52.86 -13.76
CA ARG A 148 15.60 53.09 -15.19
C ARG A 148 14.90 52.10 -16.12
N ARG A 149 13.84 52.56 -16.79
CA ARG A 149 13.98 53.29 -18.07
C ARG A 149 12.59 53.67 -18.59
N GLU A 150 12.29 54.97 -18.53
CA GLU A 150 11.30 55.60 -19.42
C GLU A 150 11.67 55.31 -20.87
N GLU A 151 10.68 55.00 -21.71
CA GLU A 151 10.40 55.71 -22.96
C GLU A 151 9.26 54.99 -23.67
N ARG A 152 8.01 55.39 -23.37
CA ARG A 152 6.91 55.24 -24.31
C ARG A 152 6.29 56.62 -24.46
N ARG A 153 6.75 57.32 -25.50
CA ARG A 153 6.09 58.50 -26.05
C ARG A 153 4.73 58.03 -26.57
N HIS A 154 3.67 58.56 -25.99
CA HIS A 154 2.37 58.60 -26.63
C HIS A 154 1.97 60.07 -26.65
N GLU A 155 1.89 60.61 -27.86
CA GLU A 155 1.22 61.86 -28.14
C GLU A 155 -0.25 61.70 -27.74
N ASP A 156 -0.76 62.64 -26.95
CA ASP A 156 -2.13 63.09 -27.16
C ASP A 156 -2.24 64.58 -26.80
N SER A 157 -2.79 65.30 -27.76
CA SER A 157 -3.14 66.72 -27.73
C SER A 157 -4.38 66.96 -26.86
N CYS A 158 -4.66 68.24 -26.62
CA CYS A 158 -5.86 68.87 -26.03
C CYS A 158 -5.71 69.17 -24.52
N ASP A 159 -5.40 70.40 -24.12
CA ASP A 159 -6.24 71.62 -24.12
C ASP A 159 -6.71 71.91 -22.68
N GLY A 160 -6.54 73.16 -22.23
CA GLY A 160 -6.90 73.59 -20.89
C GLY A 160 -5.99 74.70 -20.33
N TYR A 161 -6.21 75.93 -20.79
CA TYR A 161 -5.63 77.13 -20.20
C TYR A 161 -6.18 77.36 -18.77
N GLU A 162 -5.29 77.47 -17.78
CA GLU A 162 -5.59 78.07 -16.47
C GLU A 162 -5.17 79.55 -16.45
N ARG A 163 -6.08 80.45 -16.02
CA ARG A 163 -5.71 81.74 -15.41
C ARG A 163 -6.77 82.24 -14.43
N ARG A 164 -6.47 82.07 -13.14
CA ARG A 164 -6.93 82.84 -11.95
C ARG A 164 -5.91 82.48 -10.86
N GLU A 165 -5.25 83.36 -10.11
CA GLU A 165 -5.26 84.82 -9.91
C GLU A 165 -3.79 85.28 -9.77
#